data_AF-A0A9N9MYV9-F1
#
_entry.id   AF-A0A9N9MYV9-F1
#
_cell.length_a   1.000
_cell.length_b   1.000
_cell.length_c   1.000
_cell.angle_alpha   90.00
_cell.angle_beta   90.00
_cell.angle_gamma   90.00
#
_symmetry.space_group_name_H-M   'P 1'
#
loop_
_entity.id
_entity.type
_entity.pdbx_description
1 polymer ?
#
loop_
_entity_poly.entity_id
_entity_poly.type
_entity_poly.pdbx_seq_one_letter_code
_entity_poly.pdbx_strand_id
1 'polypeptide(L)'
;MSKNEQIKHKGKVRWTTEEYKEIVWCHFHILGKTGTANLKQSSELWQTRNPQPKHNLTANTMATQRRYILNNNKLTEAEIDEIKTEVTEIIKQATRMTNEEDRNKRRMETQTISQPRN
;
A
#
# COMPACT_ATOMS: atom_id res chain seq x y z
N MET A 1 -7.11 54.17 4.58
CA MET A 1 -6.87 53.13 5.61
C MET A 1 -6.46 51.85 4.90
N SER A 2 -5.22 51.41 5.13
CA SER A 2 -4.58 50.28 4.44
C SER A 2 -5.03 48.96 5.07
N LYS A 3 -5.52 48.00 4.25
CA LYS A 3 -5.69 46.61 4.65
C LYS A 3 -4.55 45.80 4.05
N ASN A 4 -3.42 45.75 4.77
CA ASN A 4 -2.36 44.78 4.57
C ASN A 4 -2.85 43.42 5.04
N GLU A 5 -3.49 42.68 4.14
CA GLU A 5 -3.80 41.27 4.38
C GLU A 5 -2.61 40.45 3.89
N GLN A 6 -1.81 39.97 4.85
CA GLN A 6 -0.66 39.12 4.61
C GLN A 6 -1.14 37.82 3.93
N ILE A 7 -0.99 37.76 2.61
CA ILE A 7 -1.15 36.52 1.85
C ILE A 7 -0.01 35.59 2.30
N LYS A 8 -0.28 34.74 3.29
CA LYS A 8 0.59 33.62 3.66
C LYS A 8 0.70 32.71 2.43
N HIS A 9 1.80 32.83 1.68
CA HIS A 9 2.19 31.84 0.70
C HIS A 9 2.37 30.50 1.44
N LYS A 10 1.33 29.66 1.44
CA LYS A 10 1.45 28.25 1.84
C LYS A 10 2.47 27.64 0.89
N GLY A 11 3.70 27.43 1.36
CA GLY A 11 4.75 26.79 0.58
C GLY A 11 4.22 25.48 -0.01
N LYS A 12 4.60 25.17 -1.25
CA LYS A 12 4.28 23.87 -1.86
C LYS A 12 4.78 22.77 -0.91
N VAL A 13 3.86 21.97 -0.38
CA VAL A 13 4.21 20.80 0.43
C VAL A 13 5.11 19.92 -0.44
N ARG A 14 6.32 19.66 0.06
CA ARG A 14 7.27 18.79 -0.61
C ARG A 14 7.04 17.36 -0.15
N TRP A 15 7.01 16.45 -1.12
CA TRP A 15 7.02 15.03 -0.86
C TRP A 15 8.36 14.62 -0.24
N THR A 16 8.30 13.75 0.76
CA THR A 16 9.50 13.12 1.34
C THR A 16 9.86 11.84 0.60
N THR A 17 11.09 11.35 0.81
CA THR A 17 11.55 10.08 0.24
C THR A 17 10.68 8.92 0.74
N GLU A 18 10.28 8.93 2.00
CA GLU A 18 9.41 7.92 2.61
C GLU A 18 8.04 7.92 1.96
N GLU A 19 7.47 9.09 1.67
CA GLU A 19 6.20 9.20 0.97
C GLU A 19 6.32 8.68 -0.48
N TYR A 20 7.47 8.86 -1.15
CA TYR A 20 7.73 8.24 -2.45
C TYR A 20 7.81 6.72 -2.35
N LYS A 21 8.54 6.19 -1.36
CA LYS A 21 8.63 4.74 -1.11
C LYS A 21 7.25 4.15 -0.87
N GLU A 22 6.43 4.80 -0.06
CA GLU A 22 5.09 4.35 0.29
C GLU A 22 4.14 4.31 -0.93
N ILE A 23 4.21 5.30 -1.82
CA ILE A 23 3.44 5.29 -3.08
C ILE A 23 3.82 4.10 -3.96
N VAL A 24 5.12 3.85 -4.09
CA VAL A 24 5.65 2.75 -4.92
C VAL A 24 5.33 1.39 -4.28
N TRP A 25 5.44 1.29 -2.96
CA TRP A 25 5.09 0.09 -2.18
C TRP A 25 3.61 -0.26 -2.34
N CYS A 26 2.70 0.71 -2.15
CA CYS A 26 1.26 0.47 -2.32
C CYS A 26 0.93 -0.06 -3.72
N HIS A 27 1.60 0.49 -4.75
CA HIS A 27 1.42 0.03 -6.13
C HIS A 27 1.87 -1.43 -6.32
N PHE A 28 3.08 -1.78 -5.87
CA PHE A 28 3.59 -3.14 -6.00
C PHE A 28 2.83 -4.14 -5.15
N HIS A 29 2.36 -3.73 -3.96
CA HIS A 29 1.56 -4.58 -3.09
C HIS A 29 0.25 -5.01 -3.77
N ILE A 30 -0.48 -4.06 -4.35
CA ILE A 30 -1.72 -4.36 -5.09
C ILE A 30 -1.44 -5.17 -6.35
N LEU A 31 -0.38 -4.84 -7.08
CA LEU A 31 0.03 -5.59 -8.27
C LEU A 31 0.35 -7.04 -7.93
N GLY A 32 1.14 -7.28 -6.88
CA GLY A 32 1.51 -8.62 -6.44
C GLY A 32 0.33 -9.42 -5.89
N LYS A 33 -0.60 -8.76 -5.18
CA LYS A 33 -1.78 -9.42 -4.58
C LYS A 33 -2.85 -9.78 -5.62
N THR A 34 -3.07 -8.93 -6.62
CA THR A 34 -4.20 -9.06 -7.55
C THR A 34 -3.79 -9.47 -8.96
N GLY A 35 -2.49 -9.43 -9.28
CA GLY A 35 -1.97 -9.54 -10.64
C GLY A 35 -2.23 -8.31 -11.51
N THR A 36 -2.91 -7.28 -10.98
CA THR A 36 -3.28 -6.07 -11.74
C THR A 36 -2.89 -4.79 -11.01
N ALA A 37 -2.49 -3.77 -11.78
CA ALA A 37 -2.12 -2.46 -11.26
C ALA A 37 -3.35 -1.59 -10.94
N ASN A 38 -4.24 -2.04 -10.05
CA ASN A 38 -5.46 -1.32 -9.72
C ASN A 38 -5.17 -0.01 -8.95
N LEU A 39 -5.38 1.12 -9.63
CA LEU A 39 -5.08 2.45 -9.09
C LEU A 39 -5.97 2.84 -7.91
N LYS A 40 -7.25 2.45 -7.94
CA LYS A 40 -8.20 2.75 -6.87
C LYS A 40 -7.77 2.05 -5.59
N GLN A 41 -7.52 0.74 -5.66
CA GLN A 41 -7.06 -0.06 -4.53
C GLN A 41 -5.70 0.41 -4.00
N SER A 42 -4.79 0.83 -4.89
CA SER A 42 -3.50 1.40 -4.48
C SER A 42 -3.68 2.69 -3.67
N SER A 43 -4.59 3.57 -4.10
CA SER A 43 -4.86 4.83 -3.38
C SER A 43 -5.61 4.62 -2.06
N GLU A 44 -6.53 3.67 -2.00
CA GLU A 44 -7.23 3.29 -0.77
C GLU A 44 -6.27 2.68 0.25
N LEU A 45 -5.34 1.84 -0.21
CA LEU A 45 -4.29 1.28 0.63
C LEU A 45 -3.37 2.37 1.18
N TRP A 46 -2.96 3.33 0.34
CA TRP A 46 -2.20 4.50 0.80
C TRP A 46 -2.97 5.21 1.93
N GLN A 47 -4.23 5.57 1.69
CA GLN A 47 -5.05 6.35 2.63
C GLN A 47 -5.21 5.63 3.98
N THR A 48 -5.34 4.31 3.94
CA THR A 48 -5.40 3.48 5.14
C THR A 48 -4.08 3.50 5.92
N ARG A 49 -2.95 3.49 5.22
CA ARG A 49 -1.60 3.45 5.82
C ARG A 49 -1.11 4.80 6.31
N ASN A 50 -1.68 5.91 5.84
CA ASN A 50 -1.37 7.21 6.41
C ASN A 50 -2.66 8.03 6.66
N PRO A 51 -3.18 7.99 7.90
CA PRO A 51 -4.48 8.58 8.23
C PRO A 51 -4.47 10.11 8.29
N GLN A 52 -3.29 10.74 8.31
CA GLN A 52 -3.13 12.20 8.26
C GLN A 52 -2.22 12.61 7.10
N PRO A 53 -2.67 12.41 5.84
CA PRO A 53 -1.83 12.71 4.70
C PRO A 53 -1.58 14.21 4.57
N LYS A 54 -0.32 14.58 4.33
CA LYS A 54 0.02 15.94 3.88
C LYS A 54 -0.54 16.24 2.48
N HIS A 55 -0.77 15.19 1.69
CA HIS A 55 -1.23 15.25 0.31
C HIS A 55 -2.54 14.47 0.14
N ASN A 56 -3.61 15.12 -0.31
CA ASN A 56 -4.82 14.40 -0.68
C ASN A 56 -4.60 13.62 -1.98
N LEU A 57 -4.33 12.32 -1.83
CA LEU A 57 -3.99 11.40 -2.91
C LEU A 57 -5.25 10.66 -3.40
N THR A 58 -5.80 11.14 -4.52
CA THR A 58 -6.75 10.39 -5.35
C THR A 58 -6.02 9.35 -6.21
N ALA A 59 -6.75 8.38 -6.77
CA ALA A 59 -6.20 7.37 -7.68
C ALA A 59 -5.41 7.98 -8.86
N ASN A 60 -5.95 9.04 -9.49
CA ASN A 60 -5.30 9.71 -10.62
C ASN A 60 -4.03 10.44 -10.19
N THR A 61 -4.08 11.20 -9.07
CA THR A 61 -2.90 11.88 -8.55
C THR A 61 -1.82 10.89 -8.11
N MET A 62 -2.20 9.71 -7.61
CA MET A 62 -1.26 8.65 -7.25
C MET A 62 -0.55 8.09 -8.48
N ALA A 63 -1.29 7.81 -9.55
CA ALA A 63 -0.71 7.32 -10.80
C ALA A 63 0.29 8.33 -11.38
N THR A 64 -0.06 9.62 -11.37
CA THR A 64 0.82 10.71 -11.81
C THR A 64 2.06 10.80 -10.94
N GLN A 65 1.89 10.75 -9.61
CA GLN A 65 3.02 10.83 -8.69
C GLN A 65 3.95 9.62 -8.82
N ARG A 66 3.42 8.41 -9.00
CA ARG A 66 4.20 7.20 -9.29
C ARG A 66 5.02 7.36 -10.57
N ARG A 67 4.41 7.82 -11.67
CA ARG A 67 5.12 8.07 -12.93
C ARG A 67 6.22 9.10 -12.74
N TYR A 68 5.95 10.16 -11.98
CA TYR A 68 6.95 11.17 -11.65
C TYR A 68 8.14 10.56 -10.89
N ILE A 69 7.87 9.74 -9.86
CA ILE A 69 8.91 9.08 -9.06
C ILE A 69 9.82 8.22 -9.93
N LEU A 70 9.23 7.33 -10.75
CA LEU A 70 9.96 6.37 -11.58
C LEU A 70 10.69 7.05 -12.74
N ASN A 71 10.06 8.01 -13.42
CA ASN A 71 10.67 8.64 -14.60
C ASN A 71 11.75 9.69 -14.23
N ASN A 72 11.72 10.22 -13.01
CA ASN A 72 12.67 11.25 -12.55
C ASN A 72 13.67 10.72 -11.52
N ASN A 73 13.82 9.39 -11.40
CA ASN A 73 14.74 8.72 -10.49
C ASN A 73 14.67 9.29 -9.06
N LYS A 74 13.46 9.50 -8.54
CA LYS A 74 13.25 9.98 -7.16
C LYS A 74 13.54 8.92 -6.11
N LEU A 75 13.57 7.67 -6.55
CA LEU A 75 14.10 6.53 -5.83
C LEU A 75 15.16 5.88 -6.72
N THR A 76 16.20 5.35 -6.09
CA THR A 76 17.21 4.54 -6.78
C THR A 76 16.64 3.18 -7.18
N GLU A 77 17.28 2.51 -8.13
CA GLU A 77 16.90 1.15 -8.51
C GLU A 77 16.98 0.18 -7.32
N ALA A 78 18.02 0.30 -6.49
CA ALA A 78 18.18 -0.48 -5.26
C ALA A 78 16.99 -0.31 -4.30
N GLU A 79 16.54 0.93 -4.07
CA GLU A 79 15.36 1.19 -3.22
C GLU A 79 14.07 0.61 -3.80
N ILE A 80 13.93 0.63 -5.13
CA ILE A 80 12.77 0.04 -5.81
C ILE A 80 12.81 -1.49 -5.67
N ASP A 81 13.97 -2.11 -5.78
CA ASP A 81 14.13 -3.55 -5.66
C ASP A 81 13.98 -4.06 -4.23
N GLU A 82 14.42 -3.27 -3.24
CA GLU A 82 14.09 -3.49 -1.83
C GLU A 82 12.58 -3.53 -1.62
N ILE A 83 11.84 -2.54 -2.15
CA ILE A 83 10.37 -2.49 -2.05
C ILE A 83 9.73 -3.72 -2.70
N LYS A 84 10.17 -4.12 -3.91
CA LYS A 84 9.63 -5.31 -4.58
C LYS A 84 9.89 -6.59 -3.76
N THR A 85 11.08 -6.70 -3.18
CA THR A 85 11.48 -7.85 -2.36
C THR A 85 10.62 -7.92 -1.10
N GLU A 86 10.47 -6.79 -0.40
CA GLU A 86 9.63 -6.68 0.79
C GLU A 86 8.18 -7.08 0.48
N VAL A 87 7.59 -6.49 -0.57
CA VAL A 87 6.22 -6.81 -1.01
C VAL A 87 6.06 -8.30 -1.30
N THR A 88 7.04 -8.89 -2.00
CA THR A 88 7.01 -10.30 -2.35
C THR A 88 6.99 -11.19 -1.12
N GLU A 89 7.84 -10.89 -0.12
CA GLU A 89 7.89 -11.65 1.13
C GLU A 89 6.61 -11.49 1.96
N ILE A 90 6.06 -10.28 2.04
CA ILE A 90 4.77 -10.03 2.71
C ILE A 90 3.65 -10.86 2.08
N ILE A 91 3.55 -10.89 0.75
CA ILE A 91 2.52 -11.64 0.04
C ILE A 91 2.70 -13.16 0.25
N LYS A 92 3.94 -13.66 0.19
CA LYS A 92 4.23 -15.08 0.47
C LYS A 92 3.85 -15.46 1.90
N GLN A 93 4.18 -14.63 2.88
CA GLN A 93 3.83 -14.86 4.28
C GLN A 93 2.31 -14.88 4.47
N ALA A 94 1.59 -13.89 3.94
CA ALA A 94 0.12 -13.85 3.99
C ALA A 94 -0.51 -15.12 3.38
N THR A 95 -0.01 -15.55 2.22
CA THR A 95 -0.48 -16.78 1.56
C THR A 95 -0.22 -18.03 2.41
N ARG A 96 0.94 -18.12 3.06
CA ARG A 96 1.26 -19.24 3.97
C ARG A 96 0.32 -19.29 5.17
N MET A 97 0.02 -18.13 5.77
CA MET A 97 -0.88 -18.04 6.93
C MET A 97 -2.31 -18.49 6.59
N THR A 98 -2.87 -17.99 5.47
CA THR A 98 -4.22 -18.40 5.02
C THR A 98 -4.31 -19.90 4.78
N ASN A 99 -3.29 -20.49 4.15
CA ASN A 99 -3.26 -21.94 3.91
C ASN A 99 -3.21 -22.76 5.22
N GLU A 100 -2.56 -22.24 6.27
CA GLU A 100 -2.49 -22.91 7.57
C GLU A 100 -3.81 -22.79 8.34
N GLU A 101 -4.46 -21.62 8.28
CA GLU A 101 -5.81 -21.40 8.84
C GLU A 101 -6.83 -22.35 8.20
N ASP A 102 -6.82 -22.48 6.87
CA ASP A 102 -7.70 -23.39 6.14
C ASP A 102 -7.45 -24.86 6.51
N ARG A 103 -6.19 -25.27 6.69
CA ARG A 103 -5.85 -26.62 7.15
C ARG A 103 -6.37 -26.88 8.56
N ASN A 104 -6.20 -25.91 9.46
CA ASN A 104 -6.66 -26.04 10.84
C ASN A 104 -8.19 -26.10 10.92
N LYS A 105 -8.90 -25.29 10.13
CA LYS A 105 -10.36 -25.36 10.03
C LYS A 105 -10.85 -26.74 9.59
N ARG A 106 -10.25 -27.32 8.54
CA ARG A 106 -10.59 -28.68 8.07
C ARG A 106 -10.34 -29.76 9.14
N ARG A 107 -9.26 -29.63 9.92
CA ARG A 107 -8.95 -30.56 11.03
C ARG A 107 -9.99 -30.48 12.17
N MET A 108 -10.48 -29.29 12.49
CA MET A 108 -11.51 -29.11 13.51
C MET A 108 -12.87 -29.65 13.05
N GLU A 109 -13.22 -29.44 11.76
CA GLU A 109 -14.45 -29.96 11.16
C GLU A 109 -14.48 -31.50 11.16
N THR A 110 -13.36 -32.17 10.85
CA THR A 110 -13.31 -33.65 10.88
C THR A 110 -13.37 -34.22 12.30
N GLN A 111 -12.84 -33.54 13.31
CA GLN A 111 -12.94 -33.98 14.72
C GLN A 111 -14.36 -33.83 15.29
N THR A 112 -15.15 -32.87 14.81
CA THR A 112 -16.50 -32.60 15.31
C THR A 112 -17.54 -33.62 14.81
N ILE A 113 -17.29 -34.25 13.66
CA ILE A 113 -18.22 -35.23 13.03
C ILE A 113 -18.12 -36.62 13.68
N SER A 114 -17.05 -36.93 14.42
CA SER A 114 -16.79 -38.27 14.99
C SER A 114 -17.30 -38.50 16.42
N GLN A 115 -18.11 -37.61 17.01
CA GLN A 115 -18.76 -37.89 18.30
C GLN A 115 -20.13 -38.55 18.09
N PRO A 116 -20.31 -39.86 18.41
CA PRO A 116 -21.64 -40.46 18.41
C PRO A 116 -22.47 -39.83 19.55
N ARG A 117 -23.70 -39.43 19.22
CA ARG A 117 -24.72 -39.08 20.23
C ARG A 117 -25.04 -40.35 21.03
N ASN A 118 -24.72 -40.33 22.32
CA ASN A 118 -25.27 -41.28 23.29
C ASN A 118 -26.75 -41.01 23.52
#